data_AF-A0A8C2N4V0-F1
#
_entry.id   AF-A0A8C2N4V0-F1
#
_cell.length_a   1.000
_cell.length_b   1.000
_cell.length_c   1.000
_cell.angle_alpha   90.00
_cell.angle_beta   90.00
_cell.angle_gamma   90.00
#
_symmetry.space_group_name_H-M   'P 1'
#
loop_
_entity.id
_entity.type
_entity.pdbx_description
1 polymer ?
#
loop_
_entity_poly.entity_id
_entity_poly.type
_entity_poly.pdbx_seq_one_letter_code
_entity_poly.pdbx_strand_id
1 'polypeptide(L)'
;MLSNGGFILLERLRQIECSCFAPKVSWNITHREVNTEPYGPFEAQQGGISQVEKEYQVLQEQLKEACENYEHSNVRGSEETKDLEEKLKRNVEENKISKTELDWFLEDLNKEIKKWEQEKKEIQERLKALKKKMKKVLNASRMYTQENDGKEKALELLLDQSLEISNTFTNEKMKIEESIKKGKEHYEESLQRALDAEVSVLENWKDVEVCKLRSMESQAEGLLKNLKLMSSDSAAYSDMDSDIHSWESFLSDVREEIEKAKSQFEEQIQAIKNGSRLSELPKVQISELSFPTCNTVSLNLTPRPRPQQKLPCWRSQ
;
A
#
# COMPACT_ATOMS: atom_id res chain seq x y z
N MET A 1 -14.43 54.08 66.02
CA MET A 1 -14.57 54.47 67.44
C MET A 1 -13.21 54.90 67.95
N LEU A 2 -13.17 55.94 68.80
CA LEU A 2 -11.99 56.68 69.30
C LEU A 2 -11.54 57.87 68.43
N SER A 3 -12.28 58.98 68.52
CA SER A 3 -11.67 60.32 68.63
C SER A 3 -12.77 61.33 68.99
N ASN A 4 -12.93 61.63 70.28
CA ASN A 4 -13.74 62.76 70.77
C ASN A 4 -13.23 63.31 72.12
N GLY A 5 -12.05 62.89 72.59
CA GLY A 5 -11.53 63.27 73.92
C GLY A 5 -10.53 64.42 73.92
N GLY A 6 -9.95 64.79 72.78
CA GLY A 6 -8.84 65.76 72.71
C GLY A 6 -9.26 67.22 72.61
N PHE A 7 -10.48 67.52 72.13
CA PHE A 7 -10.91 68.90 71.87
C PHE A 7 -11.45 69.63 73.11
N ILE A 8 -11.79 68.91 74.18
CA ILE A 8 -12.45 69.50 75.37
C ILE A 8 -11.42 70.13 76.35
N LEU A 9 -10.14 69.77 76.26
CA LEU A 9 -9.10 70.27 77.17
C LEU A 9 -8.40 71.56 76.67
N LEU A 10 -8.42 71.83 75.36
CA LEU A 10 -7.82 73.03 74.77
C LEU A 10 -8.71 74.28 74.87
N GLU A 11 -10.03 74.11 74.95
CA GLU A 11 -10.97 75.22 75.17
C GLU A 11 -10.96 75.72 76.64
N ARG A 12 -10.51 74.91 77.61
CA ARG A 12 -10.52 75.25 79.05
C ARG A 12 -9.32 76.04 79.56
N LEU A 13 -8.25 76.19 78.77
CA LEU A 13 -7.04 76.91 79.18
C LEU A 13 -6.94 78.35 78.64
N ARG A 14 -7.91 78.82 77.85
CA ARG A 14 -7.96 80.20 77.31
C ARG A 14 -8.82 81.15 78.15
N GLN A 15 -9.14 80.81 79.40
CA GLN A 15 -10.05 81.59 80.24
C GLN A 15 -9.54 81.77 81.67
N ILE A 16 -8.27 82.18 81.78
CA ILE A 16 -7.73 82.78 83.00
C ILE A 16 -7.35 84.21 82.65
N GLU A 17 -8.36 85.07 82.56
CA GLU A 17 -8.14 86.53 82.61
C GLU A 17 -7.75 86.87 84.05
N CYS A 18 -6.49 87.27 84.25
CA CYS A 18 -6.04 87.94 85.46
C CYS A 18 -6.75 89.29 85.60
N SER A 19 -7.91 89.31 86.26
CA SER A 19 -8.53 90.56 86.73
C SER A 19 -7.74 91.08 87.93
N CYS A 20 -6.86 92.06 87.70
CA CYS A 20 -6.25 92.88 88.73
C CYS A 20 -7.33 93.63 89.52
N PHE A 21 -7.75 93.08 90.66
CA PHE A 21 -8.59 93.79 91.61
C PHE A 21 -7.69 94.70 92.46
N ALA A 22 -7.56 95.97 92.05
CA ALA A 22 -6.97 97.00 92.90
C ALA A 22 -7.94 97.27 94.07
N PRO A 23 -7.58 97.00 95.33
CA PRO A 23 -8.43 97.37 96.45
C PRO A 23 -8.50 98.89 96.53
N LYS A 24 -9.69 99.44 96.25
CA LYS A 24 -10.02 100.86 96.43
C LYS A 24 -10.17 101.09 97.94
N VAL A 25 -9.06 101.30 98.63
CA VAL A 25 -9.03 101.61 100.07
C VAL A 25 -9.60 103.03 100.27
N SER A 26 -10.81 103.13 100.79
CA SER A 26 -11.39 104.40 101.25
C SER A 26 -10.88 104.71 102.65
N TRP A 27 -10.03 105.72 102.78
CA TRP A 27 -9.58 106.24 104.07
C TRP A 27 -10.69 107.08 104.72
N ASN A 28 -11.48 106.48 105.61
CA ASN A 28 -12.29 107.24 106.57
C ASN A 28 -11.37 107.73 107.69
N ILE A 29 -10.91 108.98 107.57
CA ILE A 29 -10.10 109.66 108.59
C ILE A 29 -11.06 110.21 109.65
N THR A 30 -11.34 109.41 110.66
CA THR A 30 -11.91 109.90 111.92
C THR A 30 -10.72 110.21 112.84
N HIS A 31 -10.48 111.49 113.10
CA HIS A 31 -9.49 111.92 114.09
C HIS A 31 -9.87 111.38 115.47
N ARG A 32 -9.27 110.26 115.84
CA ARG A 32 -9.27 109.71 117.20
C ARG A 32 -7.90 109.97 117.79
N GLU A 33 -7.89 110.64 118.93
CA GLU A 33 -6.71 111.14 119.63
C GLU A 33 -5.58 110.10 119.72
N VAL A 34 -4.41 110.58 119.28
CA VAL A 34 -3.04 110.10 119.48
C VAL A 34 -2.85 109.08 120.60
N ASN A 35 -2.64 107.82 120.21
CA ASN A 35 -1.80 106.90 120.97
C ASN A 35 -0.36 107.10 120.51
N THR A 36 0.38 107.99 121.17
CA THR A 36 1.85 108.04 121.07
C THR A 36 2.42 106.89 121.87
N GLU A 37 2.27 105.67 121.38
CA GLU A 37 3.23 104.63 121.70
C GLU A 37 4.50 104.92 120.88
N PRO A 38 5.70 104.93 121.48
CA PRO A 38 6.93 105.02 120.73
C PRO A 38 6.94 103.91 119.68
N TYR A 39 7.01 104.28 118.40
CA TYR A 39 7.30 103.32 117.34
C TYR A 39 8.58 102.58 117.75
N GLY A 40 8.47 101.27 117.98
CA GLY A 40 9.64 100.43 118.22
C GLY A 40 10.63 100.55 117.05
N PRO A 41 11.93 100.24 117.26
CA PRO A 41 12.91 100.29 116.18
C PRO A 41 12.36 99.58 114.93
N PHE A 42 12.40 100.25 113.77
CA PHE A 42 11.93 99.68 112.49
C PHE A 42 12.63 98.36 112.12
N GLU A 43 13.74 98.07 112.80
CA GLU A 43 14.48 96.82 112.73
C GLU A 43 14.52 96.16 114.11
N ALA A 44 14.05 94.91 114.20
CA ALA A 44 14.27 94.09 115.39
C ALA A 44 15.76 93.74 115.62
N GLN A 45 16.60 93.90 114.59
CA GLN A 45 18.04 93.64 114.58
C GLN A 45 18.72 94.59 113.57
N GLN A 46 19.74 95.35 113.99
CA GLN A 46 20.36 96.39 113.16
C GLN A 46 20.96 95.82 111.86
N GLY A 47 20.47 96.29 110.70
CA GLY A 47 20.83 95.80 109.36
C GLY A 47 19.83 94.84 108.70
N GLY A 48 18.71 94.52 109.37
CA GLY A 48 17.69 93.60 108.86
C GLY A 48 17.03 94.05 107.54
N ILE A 49 16.86 95.36 107.32
CA ILE A 49 16.32 95.89 106.06
C ILE A 49 17.30 95.62 104.91
N SER A 50 18.61 95.78 105.14
CA SER A 50 19.64 95.49 104.14
C SER A 50 19.73 94.00 103.79
N GLN A 51 19.45 93.13 104.76
CA GLN A 51 19.38 91.69 104.54
C GLN A 51 18.14 91.31 103.71
N VAL A 52 16.97 91.86 104.05
CA VAL A 52 15.72 91.65 103.29
C VAL A 52 15.84 92.16 101.86
N GLU A 53 16.53 93.29 101.62
CA GLU A 53 16.75 93.83 100.27
C GLU A 53 17.66 92.91 99.44
N LYS A 54 18.73 92.35 100.02
CA LYS A 54 19.59 91.37 99.34
C LYS A 54 18.84 90.08 99.02
N GLU A 55 18.03 89.59 99.96
CA GLU A 55 17.17 88.41 99.75
C GLU A 55 16.14 88.68 98.63
N TYR A 56 15.54 89.88 98.60
CA TYR A 56 14.64 90.31 97.53
C TYR A 56 15.35 90.36 96.17
N GLN A 57 16.57 90.89 96.10
CA GLN A 57 17.37 90.90 94.87
C GLN A 57 17.71 89.47 94.39
N VAL A 58 18.10 88.58 95.31
CA VAL A 58 18.35 87.17 94.99
C VAL A 58 17.09 86.49 94.46
N LEU A 59 15.94 86.71 95.10
CA LEU A 59 14.65 86.17 94.65
C LEU A 59 14.24 86.74 93.29
N GLN A 60 14.52 88.02 93.02
CA GLN A 60 14.25 88.65 91.73
C GLN A 60 15.11 88.05 90.61
N GLU A 61 16.41 87.81 90.87
CA GLU A 61 17.30 87.14 89.91
C GLU A 61 16.86 85.69 89.68
N GLN A 62 16.49 84.95 90.72
CA GLN A 62 15.96 83.57 90.60
C GLN A 62 14.66 83.52 89.81
N LEU A 63 13.76 84.49 90.01
CA LEU A 63 12.52 84.58 89.25
C LEU A 63 12.83 84.84 87.77
N LYS A 64 13.75 85.77 87.48
CA LYS A 64 14.18 86.09 86.12
C LYS A 64 14.81 84.87 85.44
N GLU A 65 15.73 84.18 86.11
CA GLU A 65 16.35 82.95 85.60
C GLU A 65 15.31 81.84 85.36
N ALA A 66 14.36 81.66 86.27
CA ALA A 66 13.26 80.70 86.10
C ALA A 66 12.36 81.05 84.90
N CYS A 67 12.08 82.34 84.68
CA CYS A 67 11.33 82.82 83.52
C CYS A 67 12.09 82.58 82.20
N GLU A 68 13.37 82.95 82.13
CA GLU A 68 14.21 82.72 80.93
C GLU A 68 14.36 81.23 80.62
N ASN A 69 14.56 80.39 81.65
CA ASN A 69 14.59 78.93 81.50
C ASN A 69 13.25 78.35 81.01
N TYR A 70 12.13 78.86 81.52
CA TYR A 70 10.81 78.48 81.06
C TYR A 70 10.59 78.87 79.59
N GLU A 71 10.92 80.11 79.21
CA GLU A 71 10.80 80.58 77.83
C GLU A 71 11.67 79.75 76.87
N HIS A 72 12.93 79.52 77.22
CA HIS A 72 13.83 78.69 76.43
C HIS A 72 13.30 77.24 76.29
N SER A 73 12.83 76.65 77.39
CA SER A 73 12.24 75.30 77.37
C SER A 73 10.95 75.26 76.53
N ASN A 74 10.13 76.30 76.58
CA ASN A 74 8.90 76.43 75.81
C ASN A 74 9.17 76.60 74.31
N VAL A 75 10.16 77.43 73.94
CA VAL A 75 10.59 77.59 72.54
C VAL A 75 11.12 76.27 71.99
N ARG A 76 12.03 75.60 72.72
CA ARG A 76 12.56 74.28 72.34
C ARG A 76 11.46 73.23 72.20
N GLY A 77 10.55 73.15 73.17
CA GLY A 77 9.42 72.21 73.13
C GLY A 77 8.47 72.48 71.96
N SER A 78 8.24 73.76 71.61
CA SER A 78 7.43 74.14 70.45
C SER A 78 8.11 73.75 69.13
N GLU A 79 9.42 73.92 69.01
CA GLU A 79 10.19 73.52 67.82
C GLU A 79 10.22 71.99 67.62
N GLU A 80 10.50 71.23 68.69
CA GLU A 80 10.45 69.76 68.67
C GLU A 80 9.06 69.23 68.30
N THR A 81 8.00 69.85 68.82
CA THR A 81 6.61 69.49 68.48
C THR A 81 6.33 69.73 67.00
N LYS A 82 6.78 70.86 66.43
CA LYS A 82 6.62 71.15 64.99
C LYS A 82 7.36 70.15 64.10
N ASP A 83 8.59 69.76 64.45
CA ASP A 83 9.35 68.75 63.69
C ASP A 83 8.65 67.38 63.72
N LEU A 84 8.14 66.97 64.87
CA LEU A 84 7.37 65.72 65.01
C LEU A 84 6.05 65.77 64.20
N GLU A 85 5.34 66.89 64.22
CA GLU A 85 4.14 67.09 63.40
C GLU A 85 4.44 67.00 61.90
N GLU A 86 5.55 67.59 61.43
CA GLU A 86 5.96 67.50 60.03
C GLU A 86 6.36 66.07 59.64
N LYS A 87 7.11 65.37 60.49
CA LYS A 87 7.46 63.95 60.29
C LYS A 87 6.22 63.07 60.23
N LEU A 88 5.25 63.30 61.12
CA LEU A 88 3.96 62.57 61.09
C LEU A 88 3.22 62.83 59.79
N LYS A 89 3.16 64.08 59.32
CA LYS A 89 2.51 64.44 58.06
C LYS A 89 3.16 63.77 56.85
N ARG A 90 4.51 63.73 56.77
CA ARG A 90 5.24 63.01 55.73
C ARG A 90 4.92 61.52 55.73
N ASN A 91 4.98 60.89 56.90
CA ASN A 91 4.69 59.45 57.02
C ASN A 91 3.24 59.11 56.63
N VAL A 92 2.28 59.97 57.00
CA VAL A 92 0.88 59.79 56.58
C VAL A 92 0.74 59.86 55.06
N GLU A 93 1.45 60.78 54.39
CA GLU A 93 1.39 60.89 52.93
C GLU A 93 2.10 59.72 52.23
N GLU A 94 3.28 59.31 52.71
CA GLU A 94 3.99 58.11 52.23
C GLU A 94 3.12 56.84 52.37
N ASN A 95 2.40 56.70 53.49
CA ASN A 95 1.46 55.60 53.68
C ASN A 95 0.29 55.65 52.69
N LYS A 96 -0.21 56.84 52.32
CA LYS A 96 -1.25 56.96 51.29
C LYS A 96 -0.72 56.53 49.93
N ILE A 97 0.47 56.99 49.55
CA ILE A 97 1.12 56.61 48.28
C ILE A 97 1.32 55.09 48.24
N SER A 98 1.93 54.52 49.30
CA SER A 98 2.17 53.08 49.41
C SER A 98 0.87 52.27 49.32
N LYS A 99 -0.21 52.76 49.94
CA LYS A 99 -1.53 52.12 49.83
C LYS A 99 -2.06 52.14 48.40
N THR A 100 -1.95 53.27 47.70
CA THR A 100 -2.39 53.35 46.30
C THR A 100 -1.58 52.43 45.38
N GLU A 101 -0.26 52.34 45.57
CA GLU A 101 0.58 51.41 44.81
C GLU A 101 0.18 49.96 45.04
N LEU A 102 -0.12 49.58 46.28
CA LEU A 102 -0.65 48.25 46.60
C LEU A 102 -2.00 47.99 45.91
N ASP A 103 -2.92 48.96 45.89
CA ASP A 103 -4.20 48.83 45.20
C ASP A 103 -4.01 48.62 43.68
N TRP A 104 -3.06 49.34 43.07
CA TRP A 104 -2.68 49.14 41.66
C TRP A 104 -2.11 47.73 41.40
N PHE A 105 -1.22 47.24 42.26
CA PHE A 105 -0.68 45.87 42.13
C PHE A 105 -1.76 44.81 42.29
N LEU A 106 -2.72 45.01 43.21
CA LEU A 106 -3.84 44.10 43.37
C LEU A 106 -4.75 44.08 42.13
N GLU A 107 -5.00 45.23 41.52
CA GLU A 107 -5.80 45.31 40.29
C GLU A 107 -5.10 44.59 39.13
N ASP A 108 -3.80 44.80 38.95
CA ASP A 108 -3.01 44.18 37.90
C ASP A 108 -2.95 42.65 38.05
N LEU A 109 -2.65 42.17 39.26
CA LEU A 109 -2.68 40.74 39.57
C LEU A 109 -4.05 40.11 39.29
N ASN A 110 -5.15 40.81 39.63
CA ASN A 110 -6.50 40.33 39.37
C ASN A 110 -6.81 40.26 37.86
N LYS A 111 -6.30 41.21 37.05
CA LYS A 111 -6.41 41.16 35.58
C LYS A 111 -5.66 39.96 35.02
N GLU A 112 -4.44 39.73 35.48
CA GLU A 112 -3.62 38.62 35.01
C GLU A 112 -4.24 37.27 35.43
N ILE A 113 -4.75 37.13 36.65
CA ILE A 113 -5.49 35.93 37.11
C ILE A 113 -6.68 35.63 36.18
N LYS A 114 -7.51 36.64 35.88
CA LYS A 114 -8.67 36.46 34.99
C LYS A 114 -8.26 36.03 33.57
N LYS A 115 -7.16 36.59 33.06
CA LYS A 115 -6.59 36.22 31.77
C LYS A 115 -6.14 34.75 31.77
N TRP A 116 -5.38 34.34 32.79
CA TRP A 116 -4.94 32.95 32.95
C TRP A 116 -6.11 31.97 33.07
N GLU A 117 -7.17 32.33 33.81
CA GLU A 117 -8.37 31.49 33.92
C GLU A 117 -9.08 31.30 32.57
N GLN A 118 -9.20 32.38 31.79
CA GLN A 118 -9.80 32.32 30.45
C GLN A 118 -8.94 31.48 29.49
N GLU A 119 -7.63 31.70 29.45
CA GLU A 119 -6.70 30.91 28.62
C GLU A 119 -6.75 29.42 28.98
N LYS A 120 -6.78 29.09 30.28
CA LYS A 120 -6.94 27.71 30.77
C LYS A 120 -8.23 27.07 30.23
N LYS A 121 -9.35 27.79 30.25
CA LYS A 121 -10.63 27.31 29.72
C LYS A 121 -10.56 27.09 28.20
N GLU A 122 -9.96 28.00 27.46
CA GLU A 122 -9.80 27.87 26.01
C GLU A 122 -8.93 26.68 25.62
N ILE A 123 -7.80 26.48 26.31
CA ILE A 123 -6.93 25.33 26.10
C ILE A 123 -7.67 24.03 26.40
N GLN A 124 -8.46 23.99 27.48
CA GLN A 124 -9.24 22.81 27.83
C GLN A 124 -10.29 22.46 26.76
N GLU A 125 -10.99 23.45 26.20
CA GLU A 125 -11.96 23.22 25.13
C GLU A 125 -11.28 22.80 23.81
N ARG A 126 -10.14 23.41 23.47
CA ARG A 126 -9.32 22.99 22.32
C ARG A 126 -8.85 21.53 22.47
N LEU A 127 -8.43 21.12 23.67
CA LEU A 127 -8.03 19.75 23.96
C LEU A 127 -9.19 18.76 23.78
N LYS A 128 -10.39 19.09 24.29
CA LYS A 128 -11.60 18.28 24.10
C LYS A 128 -11.95 18.13 22.61
N ALA A 129 -11.89 19.22 21.85
CA ALA A 129 -12.14 19.22 20.41
C ALA A 129 -11.11 18.35 19.66
N LEU A 130 -9.82 18.47 20.00
CA LEU A 130 -8.76 17.66 19.41
C LEU A 130 -8.94 16.17 19.71
N LYS A 131 -9.26 15.81 20.96
CA LYS A 131 -9.55 14.42 21.36
C LYS A 131 -10.72 13.83 20.56
N LYS A 132 -11.78 14.62 20.31
CA LYS A 132 -12.92 14.21 19.47
C LYS A 132 -12.49 13.99 18.02
N LYS A 133 -11.67 14.88 17.45
CA LYS A 133 -11.12 14.71 16.09
C LYS A 133 -10.23 13.47 15.98
N MET A 134 -9.34 13.25 16.95
CA MET A 134 -8.47 12.08 16.98
C MET A 134 -9.27 10.77 17.03
N LYS A 135 -10.34 10.70 17.83
CA LYS A 135 -11.22 9.52 17.86
C LYS A 135 -11.91 9.26 16.51
N LYS A 136 -12.33 10.32 15.80
CA LYS A 136 -12.91 10.18 14.44
C LYS A 136 -11.90 9.62 13.45
N VAL A 137 -10.67 10.16 13.45
CA VAL A 137 -9.59 9.70 12.58
C VAL A 137 -9.24 8.24 12.87
N LEU A 138 -9.13 7.86 14.14
CA LEU A 138 -8.84 6.48 14.53
C LEU A 138 -9.94 5.50 14.09
N ASN A 139 -11.21 5.89 14.23
CA ASN A 139 -12.33 5.08 13.74
C ASN A 139 -12.33 4.94 12.21
N ALA A 140 -12.05 6.02 11.48
CA ALA A 140 -11.97 6.00 10.02
C ALA A 140 -10.81 5.12 9.55
N SER A 141 -9.63 5.27 10.15
CA SER A 141 -8.46 4.42 9.88
C SER A 141 -8.78 2.93 10.06
N ARG A 142 -9.43 2.57 11.18
CA ARG A 142 -9.87 1.19 11.42
C ARG A 142 -10.84 0.67 10.35
N MET A 143 -11.78 1.50 9.89
CA MET A 143 -12.72 1.10 8.83
C MET A 143 -11.99 0.86 7.51
N TYR A 144 -11.07 1.74 7.12
CA TYR A 144 -10.25 1.55 5.92
C TYR A 144 -9.36 0.31 6.00
N THR A 145 -8.77 0.02 7.16
CA THR A 145 -7.98 -1.21 7.35
C THR A 145 -8.85 -2.46 7.17
N GLN A 146 -10.07 -2.46 7.72
CA GLN A 146 -10.99 -3.59 7.57
C GLN A 146 -11.47 -3.76 6.11
N GLU A 147 -11.77 -2.66 5.42
CA GLU A 147 -12.13 -2.70 4.00
C GLU A 147 -10.97 -3.21 3.13
N ASN A 148 -9.74 -2.79 3.44
CA ASN A 148 -8.55 -3.23 2.73
C ASN A 148 -8.28 -4.72 2.92
N ASP A 149 -8.36 -5.22 4.15
CA ASP A 149 -8.26 -6.65 4.48
C ASP A 149 -9.34 -7.48 3.74
N GLY A 150 -10.55 -6.96 3.61
CA GLY A 150 -11.61 -7.58 2.82
C GLY A 150 -11.28 -7.65 1.32
N LYS A 151 -10.75 -6.56 0.75
CA LYS A 151 -10.32 -6.52 -0.66
C LYS A 151 -9.12 -7.43 -0.94
N GLU A 152 -8.18 -7.51 0.00
CA GLU A 152 -6.99 -8.37 -0.10
C GLU A 152 -7.39 -9.86 -0.18
N LYS A 153 -8.31 -10.31 0.69
CA LYS A 153 -8.87 -11.67 0.64
C LYS A 153 -9.62 -11.95 -0.66
N ALA A 154 -10.36 -10.98 -1.17
CA ALA A 154 -11.06 -11.12 -2.45
C ALA A 154 -10.08 -11.25 -3.64
N LEU A 155 -8.97 -10.50 -3.61
CA LEU A 155 -7.90 -10.62 -4.60
C LEU A 155 -7.20 -11.97 -4.53
N GLU A 156 -6.91 -12.47 -3.33
CA GLU A 156 -6.33 -13.81 -3.14
C GLU A 156 -7.21 -14.90 -3.74
N LEU A 157 -8.52 -14.88 -3.47
CA LEU A 157 -9.48 -15.81 -4.07
C LEU A 157 -9.55 -15.72 -5.60
N LEU A 158 -9.47 -14.51 -6.17
CA LEU A 158 -9.44 -14.31 -7.62
C LEU A 158 -8.16 -14.88 -8.25
N LEU A 159 -7.03 -14.77 -7.57
CA LEU A 159 -5.76 -15.34 -8.02
C LEU A 159 -5.82 -16.87 -8.00
N ASP A 160 -6.35 -17.46 -6.93
CA ASP A 160 -6.54 -18.91 -6.82
C ASP A 160 -7.47 -19.43 -7.93
N GLN A 161 -8.59 -18.73 -8.17
CA GLN A 161 -9.52 -19.08 -9.24
C GLN A 161 -8.86 -18.97 -10.62
N SER A 162 -8.09 -17.91 -10.86
CA SER A 162 -7.35 -17.74 -12.12
C SER A 162 -6.32 -18.83 -12.33
N LEU A 163 -5.64 -19.26 -11.25
CA LEU A 163 -4.65 -20.34 -11.30
C LEU A 163 -5.32 -21.68 -11.63
N GLU A 164 -6.46 -21.96 -11.00
CA GLU A 164 -7.26 -23.15 -11.28
C GLU A 164 -7.70 -23.18 -12.75
N ILE A 165 -8.26 -22.08 -13.27
CA ILE A 165 -8.66 -21.96 -14.68
C ILE A 165 -7.46 -22.13 -15.63
N SER A 166 -6.31 -21.56 -15.30
CA SER A 166 -5.10 -21.70 -16.12
C SER A 166 -4.61 -23.16 -16.16
N ASN A 167 -4.66 -23.85 -15.02
CA ASN A 167 -4.26 -25.25 -14.93
C ASN A 167 -5.22 -26.17 -15.71
N THR A 168 -6.53 -25.96 -15.60
CA THR A 168 -7.51 -26.73 -16.37
C THR A 168 -7.36 -26.50 -17.87
N PHE A 169 -7.22 -25.24 -18.29
CA PHE A 169 -6.98 -24.89 -19.69
C PHE A 169 -5.70 -25.53 -20.24
N THR A 170 -4.61 -25.51 -19.48
CA THR A 170 -3.33 -26.12 -19.89
C THR A 170 -3.45 -27.63 -20.07
N ASN A 171 -4.18 -28.30 -19.17
CA ASN A 171 -4.44 -29.74 -19.27
C ASN A 171 -5.32 -30.09 -20.48
N GLU A 172 -6.38 -29.32 -20.74
CA GLU A 172 -7.22 -29.51 -21.93
C GLU A 172 -6.45 -29.28 -23.23
N LYS A 173 -5.63 -28.24 -23.29
CA LYS A 173 -4.75 -27.97 -24.43
C LYS A 173 -3.83 -29.16 -24.72
N MET A 174 -3.19 -29.72 -23.68
CA MET A 174 -2.31 -30.89 -23.82
C MET A 174 -3.06 -32.11 -24.38
N LYS A 175 -4.29 -32.37 -23.91
CA LYS A 175 -5.12 -33.49 -24.41
C LYS A 175 -5.50 -33.31 -25.88
N ILE A 176 -5.81 -32.09 -26.29
CA ILE A 176 -6.14 -31.79 -27.70
C ILE A 176 -4.91 -31.96 -28.58
N GLU A 177 -3.76 -31.44 -28.16
CA GLU A 177 -2.49 -31.59 -28.87
C GLU A 177 -2.09 -33.06 -29.04
N GLU A 178 -2.24 -33.88 -27.99
CA GLU A 178 -2.03 -35.33 -28.06
C GLU A 178 -3.01 -36.01 -29.03
N SER A 179 -4.28 -35.60 -29.03
CA SER A 179 -5.30 -36.15 -29.93
C SER A 179 -5.02 -35.81 -31.39
N ILE A 180 -4.57 -34.58 -31.67
CA ILE A 180 -4.14 -34.15 -33.01
C ILE A 180 -2.93 -34.98 -33.46
N LYS A 181 -1.94 -35.18 -32.57
CA LYS A 181 -0.76 -35.99 -32.86
C LYS A 181 -1.14 -37.42 -33.23
N LYS A 182 -1.97 -38.08 -32.42
CA LYS A 182 -2.49 -39.43 -32.70
C LYS A 182 -3.28 -39.49 -34.00
N GLY A 183 -4.12 -38.49 -34.26
CA GLY A 183 -4.88 -38.41 -35.51
C GLY A 183 -3.98 -38.34 -36.75
N LYS A 184 -2.89 -37.56 -36.69
CA LYS A 184 -1.89 -37.49 -37.76
C LYS A 184 -1.18 -38.82 -37.97
N GLU A 185 -0.74 -39.47 -36.88
CA GLU A 185 -0.08 -40.79 -36.92
C GLU A 185 -1.01 -41.83 -37.57
N HIS A 186 -2.28 -41.90 -37.16
CA HIS A 186 -3.26 -42.82 -37.75
C HIS A 186 -3.56 -42.55 -39.23
N TYR A 187 -3.56 -41.28 -39.65
CA TYR A 187 -3.73 -40.91 -41.05
C TYR A 187 -2.55 -41.39 -41.89
N GLU A 188 -1.32 -41.16 -41.43
CA GLU A 188 -0.09 -41.61 -42.08
C GLU A 188 -0.03 -43.14 -42.18
N GLU A 189 -0.35 -43.86 -41.10
CA GLU A 189 -0.42 -45.32 -41.09
C GLU A 189 -1.47 -45.86 -42.07
N SER A 190 -2.62 -45.20 -42.16
CA SER A 190 -3.70 -45.60 -43.08
C SER A 190 -3.33 -45.33 -44.53
N LEU A 191 -2.64 -44.22 -44.80
CA LEU A 191 -2.10 -43.89 -46.12
C LEU A 191 -1.07 -44.94 -46.54
N GLN A 192 -0.12 -45.28 -45.67
CA GLN A 192 0.89 -46.30 -45.95
C GLN A 192 0.24 -47.67 -46.21
N ARG A 193 -0.73 -48.07 -45.39
CA ARG A 193 -1.46 -49.34 -45.59
C ARG A 193 -2.20 -49.38 -46.92
N ALA A 194 -2.79 -48.25 -47.35
CA ALA A 194 -3.46 -48.16 -48.64
C ALA A 194 -2.46 -48.26 -49.80
N LEU A 195 -1.33 -47.55 -49.72
CA LEU A 195 -0.25 -47.63 -50.71
C LEU A 195 0.31 -49.05 -50.84
N ASP A 196 0.59 -49.72 -49.71
CA ASP A 196 1.08 -51.10 -49.70
C ASP A 196 0.08 -52.06 -50.34
N ALA A 197 -1.22 -51.87 -50.10
CA ALA A 197 -2.27 -52.68 -50.71
C ALA A 197 -2.37 -52.43 -52.22
N GLU A 198 -2.31 -51.18 -52.68
CA GLU A 198 -2.31 -50.85 -54.11
C GLU A 198 -1.09 -51.42 -54.84
N VAL A 199 0.10 -51.33 -54.24
CA VAL A 199 1.32 -51.96 -54.76
C VAL A 199 1.17 -53.48 -54.82
N SER A 200 0.65 -54.12 -53.77
CA SER A 200 0.44 -55.57 -53.73
C SER A 200 -0.54 -56.06 -54.81
N VAL A 201 -1.59 -55.27 -55.12
CA VAL A 201 -2.51 -55.57 -56.21
C VAL A 201 -1.78 -55.57 -57.56
N LEU A 202 -0.96 -54.55 -57.83
CA LEU A 202 -0.18 -54.47 -59.07
C LEU A 202 0.85 -55.60 -59.17
N GLU A 203 1.54 -55.92 -58.07
CA GLU A 203 2.49 -57.04 -58.03
C GLU A 203 1.80 -58.37 -58.34
N ASN A 204 0.63 -58.62 -57.75
CA ASN A 204 -0.15 -59.84 -58.02
C ASN A 204 -0.66 -59.88 -59.48
N TRP A 205 -1.10 -58.75 -60.05
CA TRP A 205 -1.48 -58.69 -61.47
C TRP A 205 -0.29 -58.95 -62.40
N LYS A 206 0.87 -58.34 -62.11
CA LYS A 206 2.11 -58.60 -62.82
C LYS A 206 2.44 -60.08 -62.81
N ASP A 207 2.41 -60.71 -61.64
CA ASP A 207 2.73 -62.13 -61.50
C ASP A 207 1.77 -63.04 -62.27
N VAL A 208 0.46 -62.76 -62.20
CA VAL A 208 -0.56 -63.53 -62.95
C VAL A 208 -0.35 -63.40 -64.45
N GLU A 209 -0.16 -62.20 -64.97
CA GLU A 209 -0.05 -61.96 -66.40
C GLU A 209 1.28 -62.47 -66.98
N VAL A 210 2.40 -62.23 -66.28
CA VAL A 210 3.71 -62.79 -66.67
C VAL A 210 3.69 -64.32 -66.61
N CYS A 211 2.99 -64.92 -65.63
CA CYS A 211 2.85 -66.37 -65.54
C CYS A 211 2.05 -66.97 -66.72
N LYS A 212 0.97 -66.29 -67.17
CA LYS A 212 0.23 -66.69 -68.37
C LYS A 212 1.11 -66.67 -69.62
N LEU A 213 1.86 -65.58 -69.83
CA LEU A 213 2.77 -65.44 -70.96
C LEU A 213 3.90 -66.48 -70.92
N ARG A 214 4.51 -66.73 -69.75
CA ARG A 214 5.53 -67.79 -69.58
C ARG A 214 4.97 -69.19 -69.85
N SER A 215 3.73 -69.44 -69.46
CA SER A 215 3.05 -70.72 -69.75
C SER A 215 2.82 -70.88 -71.26
N MET A 216 2.52 -69.80 -71.97
CA MET A 216 2.42 -69.78 -73.43
C MET A 216 3.78 -69.97 -74.09
N GLU A 217 4.82 -69.28 -73.62
CA GLU A 217 6.21 -69.45 -74.05
C GLU A 217 6.65 -70.91 -73.91
N SER A 218 6.46 -71.52 -72.73
CA SER A 218 6.83 -72.92 -72.47
C SER A 218 6.08 -73.91 -73.37
N GLN A 219 4.80 -73.65 -73.66
CA GLN A 219 4.01 -74.48 -74.60
C GLN A 219 4.54 -74.35 -76.03
N ALA A 220 4.81 -73.12 -76.49
CA ALA A 220 5.36 -72.85 -77.80
C ALA A 220 6.79 -73.40 -77.96
N GLU A 221 7.63 -73.32 -76.94
CA GLU A 221 8.96 -73.95 -76.92
C GLU A 221 8.88 -75.47 -77.02
N GLY A 222 7.94 -76.08 -76.30
CA GLY A 222 7.68 -77.53 -76.37
C GLY A 222 7.23 -77.98 -77.76
N LEU A 223 6.31 -77.23 -78.38
CA LEU A 223 5.83 -77.49 -79.74
C LEU A 223 6.95 -77.28 -80.78
N LEU A 224 7.69 -76.18 -80.70
CA LEU A 224 8.82 -75.90 -81.58
C LEU A 224 9.90 -76.99 -81.49
N LYS A 225 10.21 -77.47 -80.29
CA LYS A 225 11.15 -78.58 -80.09
C LYS A 225 10.66 -79.86 -80.78
N ASN A 226 9.37 -80.17 -80.67
CA ASN A 226 8.78 -81.33 -81.35
C ASN A 226 8.83 -81.16 -82.88
N LEU A 227 8.51 -79.97 -83.41
CA LEU A 227 8.59 -79.67 -84.86
C LEU A 227 10.02 -79.82 -85.39
N LYS A 228 11.02 -79.31 -84.66
CA LYS A 228 12.44 -79.46 -85.01
C LYS A 228 12.90 -80.92 -85.04
N LEU A 229 12.45 -81.74 -84.08
CA LEU A 229 12.71 -83.19 -84.08
C LEU A 229 12.07 -83.88 -85.30
N MET A 230 10.80 -83.60 -85.58
CA MET A 230 10.08 -84.18 -86.72
C MET A 230 10.68 -83.77 -88.08
N SER A 231 11.19 -82.54 -88.21
CA SER A 231 11.89 -82.07 -89.42
C SER A 231 13.22 -82.78 -89.66
N SER A 232 13.87 -83.28 -88.59
CA SER A 232 15.16 -83.99 -88.69
C SER A 232 15.01 -85.45 -89.14
N ASP A 233 13.84 -86.05 -88.92
CA ASP A 233 13.55 -87.47 -89.20
C ASP A 233 12.88 -87.71 -90.58
N SER A 234 12.43 -86.67 -91.28
CA SER A 234 11.59 -86.78 -92.49
C SER A 234 12.11 -85.93 -93.66
N ALA A 235 12.54 -86.56 -94.76
CA ALA A 235 13.08 -85.88 -95.94
C ALA A 235 12.02 -85.43 -96.99
N ALA A 236 10.73 -85.36 -96.63
CA ALA A 236 9.64 -85.28 -97.62
C ALA A 236 8.59 -84.16 -97.41
N TYR A 237 8.85 -83.11 -96.63
CA TYR A 237 7.84 -82.06 -96.39
C TYR A 237 8.43 -80.65 -96.50
N SER A 238 8.00 -79.88 -97.52
CA SER A 238 8.51 -78.53 -97.82
C SER A 238 7.91 -77.40 -96.97
N ASP A 239 6.90 -77.68 -96.14
CA ASP A 239 6.17 -76.65 -95.36
C ASP A 239 6.70 -76.51 -93.91
N MET A 240 7.53 -77.45 -93.45
CA MET A 240 8.01 -77.53 -92.05
C MET A 240 8.95 -76.38 -91.64
N ASP A 241 9.82 -75.91 -92.54
CA ASP A 241 10.72 -74.79 -92.25
C ASP A 241 9.96 -73.47 -92.05
N SER A 242 8.84 -73.30 -92.76
CA SER A 242 7.98 -72.13 -92.62
C SER A 242 7.23 -72.13 -91.29
N ASP A 243 6.73 -73.29 -90.86
CA ASP A 243 6.12 -73.48 -89.54
C ASP A 243 7.16 -73.23 -88.44
N ILE A 244 8.38 -73.78 -88.55
CA ILE A 244 9.47 -73.54 -87.59
C ILE A 244 9.76 -72.05 -87.44
N HIS A 245 9.92 -71.31 -88.54
CA HIS A 245 10.16 -69.87 -88.50
C HIS A 245 8.98 -69.07 -87.93
N SER A 246 7.75 -69.47 -88.21
CA SER A 246 6.54 -68.87 -87.63
C SER A 246 6.49 -69.04 -86.11
N TRP A 247 6.80 -70.24 -85.61
CA TRP A 247 6.87 -70.52 -84.17
C TRP A 247 8.07 -69.83 -83.50
N GLU A 248 9.20 -69.66 -84.18
CA GLU A 248 10.34 -68.88 -83.69
C GLU A 248 10.01 -67.38 -83.56
N SER A 249 9.34 -66.81 -84.57
CA SER A 249 8.85 -65.43 -84.52
C SER A 249 7.86 -65.26 -83.37
N PHE A 250 6.89 -66.17 -83.23
CA PHE A 250 5.92 -66.13 -82.14
C PHE A 250 6.58 -66.18 -80.76
N LEU A 251 7.61 -67.01 -80.58
CA LEU A 251 8.37 -67.04 -79.32
C LEU A 251 9.11 -65.73 -79.05
N SER A 252 9.66 -65.09 -80.09
CA SER A 252 10.26 -63.76 -79.97
C SER A 252 9.22 -62.74 -79.51
N ASP A 253 8.03 -62.75 -80.11
CA ASP A 253 6.92 -61.86 -79.76
C ASP A 253 6.43 -62.07 -78.33
N VAL A 254 6.29 -63.34 -77.89
CA VAL A 254 5.91 -63.67 -76.50
C VAL A 254 6.97 -63.17 -75.50
N ARG A 255 8.26 -63.34 -75.81
CA ARG A 255 9.36 -62.86 -74.94
C ARG A 255 9.39 -61.33 -74.85
N GLU A 256 9.21 -60.65 -75.97
CA GLU A 256 9.12 -59.19 -75.99
C GLU A 256 7.91 -58.70 -75.17
N GLU A 257 6.75 -59.33 -75.32
CA GLU A 257 5.55 -58.98 -74.57
C GLU A 257 5.72 -59.25 -73.05
N ILE A 258 6.46 -60.28 -72.65
CA ILE A 258 6.82 -60.53 -71.23
C ILE A 258 7.62 -59.36 -70.66
N GLU A 259 8.67 -58.90 -71.35
CA GLU A 259 9.52 -57.81 -70.86
C GLU A 259 8.77 -56.47 -70.87
N LYS A 260 7.96 -56.21 -71.90
CA LYS A 260 7.08 -55.05 -71.97
C LYS A 260 6.08 -55.02 -70.81
N ALA A 261 5.40 -56.13 -70.54
CA ALA A 261 4.44 -56.22 -69.43
C ALA A 261 5.12 -55.94 -68.08
N LYS A 262 6.31 -56.53 -67.83
CA LYS A 262 7.08 -56.25 -66.61
C LYS A 262 7.43 -54.78 -66.46
N SER A 263 7.92 -54.13 -67.52
CA SER A 263 8.26 -52.69 -67.49
C SER A 263 7.05 -51.85 -67.14
N GLN A 264 5.92 -52.08 -67.81
CA GLN A 264 4.69 -51.32 -67.58
C GLN A 264 4.17 -51.47 -66.14
N PHE A 265 4.19 -52.68 -65.58
CA PHE A 265 3.79 -52.89 -64.18
C PHE A 265 4.76 -52.23 -63.20
N GLU A 266 6.07 -52.28 -63.45
CA GLU A 266 7.07 -51.65 -62.57
C GLU A 266 6.95 -50.12 -62.60
N GLU A 267 6.74 -49.52 -63.77
CA GLU A 267 6.47 -48.08 -63.91
C GLU A 267 5.22 -47.66 -63.13
N GLN A 268 4.13 -48.44 -63.20
CA GLN A 268 2.92 -48.17 -62.44
C GLN A 268 3.15 -48.31 -60.92
N ILE A 269 3.86 -49.34 -60.48
CA ILE A 269 4.23 -49.51 -59.06
C ILE A 269 5.04 -48.31 -58.55
N GLN A 270 6.01 -47.82 -59.33
CA GLN A 270 6.78 -46.63 -58.97
C GLN A 270 5.91 -45.36 -58.96
N ALA A 271 4.99 -45.21 -59.91
CA ALA A 271 4.06 -44.09 -59.94
C ALA A 271 3.19 -44.04 -58.67
N ILE A 272 2.74 -45.19 -58.16
CA ILE A 272 1.99 -45.29 -56.90
C ILE A 272 2.86 -44.93 -55.70
N LYS A 273 4.09 -45.46 -55.64
CA LYS A 273 5.06 -45.10 -54.57
C LYS A 273 5.36 -43.60 -54.54
N ASN A 274 5.28 -42.94 -55.70
CA ASN A 274 5.46 -41.49 -55.83
C ASN A 274 4.19 -40.67 -55.59
N GLY A 275 3.07 -41.30 -55.22
CA GLY A 275 1.83 -40.64 -54.79
C GLY A 275 0.69 -40.64 -55.81
N SER A 276 0.81 -41.35 -56.93
CA SER A 276 -0.31 -41.56 -57.85
C SER A 276 -1.29 -42.59 -57.28
N ARG A 277 -2.57 -42.51 -57.63
CA ARG A 277 -3.57 -43.51 -57.24
C ARG A 277 -3.69 -44.60 -58.28
N LEU A 278 -3.86 -45.85 -57.85
CA LEU A 278 -4.11 -46.97 -58.77
C LEU A 278 -5.30 -46.71 -59.71
N SER A 279 -6.36 -46.05 -59.24
CA SER A 279 -7.55 -45.71 -60.04
C SER A 279 -7.29 -44.71 -61.17
N GLU A 280 -6.21 -43.94 -61.08
CA GLU A 280 -5.86 -42.88 -62.04
C GLU A 280 -4.85 -43.36 -63.10
N LEU A 281 -4.26 -44.55 -62.90
CA LEU A 281 -3.29 -45.13 -63.81
C LEU A 281 -3.97 -45.84 -65.00
N PRO A 282 -3.37 -45.79 -66.19
CA PRO A 282 -3.87 -46.51 -67.35
C PRO A 282 -3.76 -48.03 -67.13
N LYS A 283 -4.73 -48.80 -67.62
CA LYS A 283 -4.66 -50.27 -67.55
C LYS A 283 -3.50 -50.79 -68.41
N VAL A 284 -2.70 -51.71 -67.86
CA VAL A 284 -1.61 -52.39 -68.59
C VAL A 284 -2.19 -53.06 -69.85
N GLN A 285 -1.56 -52.79 -70.99
CA GLN A 285 -1.99 -53.30 -72.29
C GLN A 285 -1.15 -54.51 -72.66
N ILE A 286 -1.74 -55.69 -72.55
CA ILE A 286 -1.11 -56.95 -72.92
C ILE A 286 -1.67 -57.37 -74.28
N SER A 287 -0.78 -57.58 -75.25
CA SER A 287 -1.16 -58.07 -76.57
C SER A 287 -1.80 -59.46 -76.48
N GLU A 288 -2.96 -59.66 -77.11
CA GLU A 288 -3.60 -60.97 -77.18
C GLU A 288 -2.87 -61.82 -78.23
N LEU A 289 -1.93 -62.65 -77.76
CA LEU A 289 -1.13 -63.54 -78.61
C LEU A 289 -1.86 -64.87 -78.81
N SER A 290 -2.08 -65.25 -80.06
CA SER A 290 -2.67 -66.53 -80.45
C SER A 290 -1.63 -67.46 -81.05
N PHE A 291 -1.70 -68.75 -80.72
CA PHE A 291 -0.81 -69.75 -81.31
C PHE A 291 -0.86 -69.76 -82.85
N PRO A 292 0.28 -69.89 -83.54
CA PRO A 292 0.33 -70.04 -84.99
C PRO A 292 -0.52 -71.23 -85.47
N THR A 293 -1.17 -71.07 -86.62
CA THR A 293 -1.92 -72.18 -87.24
C THR A 293 -0.93 -73.14 -87.87
N CYS A 294 -0.85 -74.37 -87.38
CA CYS A 294 -0.01 -75.42 -87.97
C CYS A 294 -0.81 -76.12 -89.08
N ASN A 295 -0.27 -76.20 -90.29
CA ASN A 295 -0.93 -76.90 -91.41
C ASN A 295 -0.88 -78.44 -91.26
N THR A 296 -0.18 -78.94 -90.24
CA THR A 296 0.06 -80.37 -90.01
C THR A 296 -0.85 -80.95 -88.94
N VAL A 297 -1.84 -81.75 -89.36
CA VAL A 297 -2.61 -82.80 -88.65
C VAL A 297 -2.69 -82.73 -87.11
N SER A 298 -3.92 -82.57 -86.59
CA SER A 298 -4.38 -82.78 -85.20
C SER A 298 -3.33 -83.28 -84.20
N LEU A 299 -2.61 -82.35 -83.60
CA LEU A 299 -2.00 -82.54 -82.29
C LEU A 299 -3.14 -82.61 -81.27
N ASN A 300 -3.50 -83.82 -80.85
CA ASN A 300 -4.46 -84.07 -79.78
C ASN A 300 -3.97 -83.42 -78.48
N LEU A 301 -4.44 -82.20 -78.22
CA LEU A 301 -4.34 -81.56 -76.92
C LEU A 301 -5.39 -82.19 -75.99
N THR A 302 -4.98 -83.18 -75.20
CA THR A 302 -5.79 -83.63 -74.07
C THR A 302 -5.83 -82.51 -73.02
N PRO A 303 -7.02 -82.08 -72.55
CA PRO A 303 -7.09 -81.11 -71.47
C PRO A 303 -6.66 -81.77 -70.17
N ARG A 304 -5.61 -81.25 -69.53
CA ARG A 304 -5.24 -81.64 -68.17
C ARG A 304 -6.33 -81.13 -67.21
N PRO A 305 -6.86 -81.95 -66.28
CA PRO A 305 -7.88 -81.47 -65.35
C PRO A 305 -7.30 -80.42 -64.40
N ARG A 306 -8.08 -79.36 -64.16
CA ARG A 306 -7.81 -78.33 -63.15
C ARG A 306 -7.62 -78.97 -61.77
N PRO A 307 -6.56 -78.64 -61.01
CA PRO A 307 -6.55 -78.90 -59.58
C PRO A 307 -7.62 -78.03 -58.93
N GLN A 308 -8.56 -78.65 -58.21
CA GLN A 308 -9.49 -77.93 -57.33
C GLN A 308 -8.66 -77.24 -56.24
N GLN A 309 -8.52 -75.92 -56.33
CA GLN A 309 -8.07 -75.11 -55.20
C GLN A 309 -9.14 -75.17 -54.10
N LYS A 310 -8.79 -75.82 -53.00
CA LYS A 310 -9.50 -75.67 -51.73
C LYS A 310 -9.37 -74.22 -51.28
N LEU A 311 -10.51 -73.57 -51.08
CA LEU A 311 -10.64 -72.31 -50.36
C LEU A 311 -9.97 -72.43 -48.97
N PRO A 312 -9.08 -71.50 -48.58
CA PRO A 312 -8.72 -71.33 -47.18
C PRO A 312 -9.93 -70.79 -46.42
N CYS A 313 -10.33 -71.53 -45.40
CA CYS A 313 -11.30 -71.10 -44.40
C CYS A 313 -10.67 -69.96 -43.58
N TRP A 314 -11.09 -68.72 -43.82
CA TRP A 314 -10.78 -67.61 -42.93
C TRP A 314 -11.62 -67.77 -41.67
N ARG A 315 -10.98 -68.21 -40.57
CA ARG A 315 -11.51 -68.02 -39.22
C ARG A 315 -11.41 -66.54 -38.90
N SER A 316 -12.56 -65.93 -38.65
CA SER A 316 -12.65 -64.67 -37.91
C SER A 316 -12.17 -64.91 -36.47
N GLN A 317 -11.12 -64.20 -36.09
CA GLN A 317 -10.94 -63.67 -34.74
C GLN A 317 -10.86 -62.15 -34.86
#